data_AF-A0A8S7IAN9-F1
#
_entry.id   AF-A0A8S7IAN9-F1
#
_cell.length_a   1.000
_cell.length_b   1.000
_cell.length_c   1.000
_cell.angle_alpha   90.00
_cell.angle_beta   90.00
_cell.angle_gamma   90.00
#
_symmetry.space_group_name_H-M   'P 1'
#
loop_
_entity.id
_entity.type
_entity.pdbx_description
1 polymer ?
#
loop_
_entity_poly.entity_id
_entity_poly.type
_entity_poly.pdbx_seq_one_letter_code
_entity_poly.pdbx_strand_id
1 'polypeptide(L)' 'MFVENNLKADPDNQGWVLGWVVVRDKPWHLVGIYATEDGAKSKRSELNGEYEVRYGSHRLGSDDFMSVGLS' A
#
# COMPACT_ATOMS: atom_id res chain seq x y z
N MET A 1 3.93 -9.79 -1.61
CA MET A 1 3.14 -8.55 -1.76
C MET A 1 2.64 -8.44 -3.19
N PHE A 2 1.38 -8.05 -3.41
CA PHE A 2 0.84 -7.71 -4.73
C PHE A 2 1.16 -6.25 -5.10
N VAL A 3 1.54 -5.99 -6.35
CA VAL A 3 1.77 -4.64 -6.87
C VAL A 3 0.92 -4.45 -8.11
N GLU A 4 -0.02 -3.51 -8.08
CA GLU A 4 -0.82 -3.18 -9.24
C GLU A 4 0.04 -2.55 -10.35
N ASN A 5 -0.28 -2.89 -11.60
CA ASN A 5 0.44 -2.36 -12.76
C ASN A 5 0.09 -0.88 -12.98
N ASN A 6 1.02 -0.14 -13.58
CA ASN A 6 0.84 1.26 -13.99
C ASN A 6 0.51 2.24 -12.84
N LEU A 7 0.93 1.93 -11.62
CA LEU A 7 0.92 2.90 -10.52
C LEU A 7 1.80 4.10 -10.87
N LYS A 8 1.39 5.28 -10.41
CA LYS A 8 2.16 6.50 -10.61
C LYS A 8 3.46 6.40 -9.84
N ALA A 9 4.59 6.70 -10.48
CA ALA A 9 5.84 6.89 -9.78
C ALA A 9 5.69 8.01 -8.73
N ASP A 10 6.29 7.82 -7.57
CA ASP A 10 6.40 8.89 -6.59
C ASP A 10 7.48 9.89 -7.06
N PRO A 11 7.12 11.16 -7.32
CA PRO A 11 8.08 12.16 -7.79
C PRO A 11 9.16 12.49 -6.74
N ASP A 12 8.88 12.28 -5.46
CA ASP A 12 9.77 12.64 -4.36
C ASP A 12 10.67 11.46 -3.94
N ASN A 13 10.29 10.23 -4.31
CA ASN A 13 10.98 9.00 -3.91
C ASN A 13 11.31 8.12 -5.13
N GLN A 14 12.51 8.28 -5.68
CA GLN A 14 12.95 7.50 -6.85
C GLN A 14 12.87 5.98 -6.60
N GLY A 15 12.19 5.26 -7.49
CA GLY A 15 11.97 3.81 -7.37
C GLY A 15 10.75 3.44 -6.53
N TRP A 16 9.98 4.42 -6.08
CA TRP A 16 8.73 4.23 -5.35
C TRP A 16 7.53 4.55 -6.23
N VAL A 17 6.39 4.02 -5.84
CA VAL A 17 5.09 4.25 -6.48
C VAL A 17 4.06 4.68 -5.45
N LEU A 18 3.12 5.52 -5.90
CA LEU A 18 2.00 5.98 -5.09
C LEU A 18 0.79 5.06 -5.28
N GLY A 19 0.11 4.75 -4.17
CA GLY A 19 -1.10 3.95 -4.21
C GLY A 19 -1.70 3.67 -2.83
N TRP A 20 -2.77 2.90 -2.84
CA TRP A 20 -3.49 2.46 -1.64
C TRP A 20 -3.00 1.08 -1.23
N VAL A 21 -2.45 0.97 -0.03
CA VAL A 21 -1.90 -0.27 0.49
C VAL A 21 -2.85 -0.95 1.46
N VAL A 22 -2.74 -2.28 1.55
CA VAL A 22 -3.34 -3.07 2.63
C VAL A 22 -2.22 -3.56 3.55
N VAL A 23 -2.21 -3.08 4.80
CA VAL A 23 -1.10 -3.28 5.75
C VAL A 23 -1.60 -3.73 7.11
N ARG A 24 -0.76 -4.42 7.87
CA ARG A 24 -0.92 -4.64 9.32
C ARG A 24 0.39 -4.30 10.02
N ASP A 25 0.34 -3.61 11.15
CA ASP A 25 1.55 -3.16 11.85
C ASP A 25 2.21 -4.24 12.73
N LYS A 26 1.44 -5.20 13.27
CA LYS A 26 1.92 -6.18 14.26
C LYS A 26 1.45 -7.62 13.98
N PRO A 27 2.35 -8.51 13.51
CA PRO A 27 3.64 -8.19 12.91
C PRO A 27 3.44 -7.45 11.58
N TRP A 28 4.45 -6.66 11.20
CA TRP A 28 4.47 -5.93 9.93
C TRP A 28 4.14 -6.87 8.77
N HIS A 29 3.18 -6.47 7.95
CA HIS A 29 2.83 -7.18 6.75
C HIS A 29 2.19 -6.25 5.74
N LEU A 30 2.85 -6.10 4.59
CA LEU A 30 2.33 -5.39 3.44
C LEU A 30 1.76 -6.38 2.41
N VAL A 31 0.43 -6.46 2.33
CA VAL A 31 -0.27 -7.42 1.48
C VAL A 31 -0.14 -7.03 0.02
N GLY A 32 -0.40 -5.76 -0.28
CA GLY A 32 -0.32 -5.24 -1.62
C GLY A 32 -0.63 -3.76 -1.73
N ILE A 33 -0.36 -3.21 -2.91
CA ILE A 33 -0.65 -1.82 -3.30
C ILE A 33 -1.56 -1.81 -4.53
N TYR A 34 -2.55 -0.92 -4.49
CA TYR A 34 -3.66 -0.82 -5.43
C TYR A 34 -3.78 0.61 -5.98
N ALA A 35 -4.29 0.73 -7.20
CA ALA A 35 -4.52 2.01 -7.84
C ALA A 35 -5.67 2.81 -7.19
N THR A 36 -6.63 2.12 -6.57
CA THR A 36 -7.82 2.73 -5.96
C THR A 36 -8.02 2.28 -4.51
N GLU A 37 -8.63 3.16 -3.71
CA GLU A 37 -8.97 2.84 -2.32
C GLU A 37 -9.97 1.68 -2.25
N ASP A 38 -10.94 1.64 -3.16
CA ASP A 38 -11.94 0.58 -3.21
C ASP A 38 -11.31 -0.79 -3.50
N GLY A 39 -10.34 -0.87 -4.41
CA GLY A 39 -9.59 -2.10 -4.67
C GLY A 39 -8.86 -2.60 -3.42
N ALA A 40 -8.21 -1.70 -2.68
CA ALA A 40 -7.57 -2.02 -1.41
C ALA A 40 -8.58 -2.44 -0.33
N LYS A 41 -9.74 -1.76 -0.23
CA LYS A 41 -10.82 -2.10 0.71
C LYS A 41 -11.43 -3.46 0.41
N SER A 42 -11.68 -3.77 -0.86
CA SER A 42 -12.13 -5.10 -1.29
C SER A 42 -11.11 -6.14 -0.85
N LYS A 43 -9.81 -5.94 -1.12
CA LYS A 43 -8.78 -6.88 -0.66
C LYS A 43 -8.78 -7.05 0.86
N ARG A 44 -8.83 -5.95 1.62
CA ARG A 44 -8.86 -5.97 3.09
C ARG A 44 -10.04 -6.81 3.60
N SER A 45 -11.22 -6.72 2.97
CA SER A 45 -12.42 -7.46 3.40
C SER A 45 -12.30 -8.98 3.24
N GLU A 46 -11.37 -9.47 2.43
CA GLU A 46 -11.07 -10.90 2.27
C GLU A 46 -10.13 -11.43 3.36
N LEU A 47 -9.52 -10.55 4.16
CA LEU A 47 -8.50 -10.88 5.14
C LEU A 47 -9.08 -10.90 6.55
N ASN A 48 -8.57 -11.82 7.38
CA ASN A 48 -8.81 -11.82 8.81
C ASN A 48 -7.70 -11.01 9.52
N GLY A 49 -8.07 -10.31 10.60
CA GLY A 49 -7.15 -9.56 11.45
C GLY A 49 -7.17 -8.05 11.21
N GLU A 50 -6.26 -7.35 11.89
CA GLU A 50 -6.22 -5.89 11.99
C GLU A 50 -5.51 -5.26 10.77
N TYR A 51 -5.99 -5.56 9.56
CA TYR A 51 -5.51 -4.91 8.35
C TYR A 51 -6.17 -3.54 8.15
N GLU A 52 -5.40 -2.59 7.67
CA GLU A 52 -5.82 -1.23 7.36
C GLU A 52 -5.57 -0.89 5.88
N VAL A 53 -6.31 0.11 5.39
CA VAL A 53 -6.08 0.72 4.09
C VAL A 53 -5.43 2.07 4.32
N ARG A 54 -4.24 2.30 3.75
CA ARG A 54 -3.51 3.57 3.86
C ARG A 54 -3.10 4.03 2.47
N TYR A 55 -3.08 5.33 2.21
CA TYR A 55 -2.49 5.89 0.98
C TYR A 55 -1.05 6.31 1.24
N GLY A 56 -0.17 6.06 0.28
CA GLY A 56 1.19 6.58 0.37
C GLY A 56 2.15 6.01 -0.65
N SER A 57 3.42 6.07 -0.30
CA SER A 57 4.54 5.68 -1.13
C SER A 57 5.02 4.28 -0.77
N HIS A 58 5.24 3.44 -1.78
CA HIS A 58 5.78 2.09 -1.64
C HIS A 58 7.02 1.89 -2.53
N ARG A 59 8.08 1.32 -1.97
CA ARG A 59 9.31 1.02 -2.70
C ARG A 59 9.23 -0.32 -3.44
N LEU A 60 9.35 -0.28 -4.76
CA LEU A 60 9.31 -1.49 -5.61
C LEU A 60 10.38 -2.51 -5.19
N GLY A 61 9.97 -3.78 -5.08
CA GLY A 61 10.85 -4.88 -4.72
C GLY A 61 11.12 -5.07 -3.23
N SER A 62 10.40 -4.35 -2.35
CA SER A 62 10.50 -4.47 -0.89
C SER A 62 9.12 -4.57 -0.23
N ASP A 63 9.04 -4.54 1.09
CA ASP A 63 7.82 -4.27 1.86
C ASP A 63 7.85 -2.89 2.53
N ASP A 64 8.77 -2.00 2.13
CA ASP A 64 8.87 -0.64 2.63
C ASP A 64 7.64 0.17 2.18
N PHE A 65 7.05 0.91 3.13
CA PHE A 65 5.91 1.79 2.89
C PHE A 65 5.96 3.02 3.79
N MET A 66 5.59 4.17 3.22
CA MET A 66 5.40 5.43 3.92
C MET A 66 3.99 5.95 3.67
N SER A 67 3.15 5.99 4.71
CA SER A 67 1.83 6.62 4.60
C SER A 67 1.96 8.13 4.47
N VAL A 68 1.19 8.73 3.58
CA VAL A 68 0.97 10.18 3.61
C VAL A 68 0.08 10.47 4.81
N GLY A 69 0.64 11.12 5.84
CA GLY A 69 -0.12 11.54 7.01
C GLY A 69 -1.01 12.73 6.66
N LEU A 70 -2.32 12.64 6.94
CA LEU A 70 -3.09 13.85 7.20
C LEU A 70 -2.70 14.29 8.61
N SER A 71 -1.81 15.28 8.69
CA SER A 71 -1.59 16.07 9.91
C SER A 71 -2.87 16.77 10.34
#